data_AF-A0A0S8L0H6-F1
#
_entry.id   AF-A0A0S8L0H6-F1
#
_cell.length_a   1.000
_cell.length_b   1.000
_cell.length_c   1.000
_cell.angle_alpha   90.00
_cell.angle_beta   90.00
_cell.angle_gamma   90.00
#
_symmetry.space_group_name_H-M   'P 1'
#
loop_
_entity.id
_entity.type
_entity.pdbx_description
1 polymer ?
#
loop_
_entity_poly.entity_id
_entity_poly.type
_entity_poly.pdbx_seq_one_letter_code
_entity_poly.pdbx_strand_id
1 'polypeptide(L)'
;MFRVAVPVGSANAHRLTAVVTFTEDASMRDVNHLAVWLLVLAQQAIGFIWYSPALFGDLWWRLQGRTAGDVDASDAAPFVIAIVAAAAMTYFYAWLLRRLAVKSVGAALRLVALIWVSVSFLEFAMHYAFLGLPIGVLLIDMGKSLLGVSLVAVVLVSWPRRTGGR
;
A
#
# COMPACT_ATOMS: atom_id res chain seq x y z
N MET A 1 5.87 -22.97 15.49
CA MET A 1 7.04 -23.18 14.60
C MET A 1 6.68 -24.04 13.38
N PHE A 2 6.48 -23.44 12.20
CA PHE A 2 6.18 -24.17 10.95
C PHE A 2 7.24 -23.84 9.89
N ARG A 3 7.95 -24.85 9.37
CA ARG A 3 8.98 -24.72 8.33
C ARG A 3 8.44 -25.32 7.05
N VAL A 4 8.22 -24.50 6.02
CA VAL A 4 7.93 -25.00 4.67
C VAL A 4 9.23 -24.98 3.88
N ALA A 5 9.80 -26.16 3.64
CA ALA A 5 10.92 -26.33 2.70
C ALA A 5 10.32 -26.62 1.32
N VAL A 6 10.55 -25.74 0.35
CA VAL A 6 10.21 -26.00 -1.06
C VAL A 6 11.44 -26.68 -1.68
N PRO A 7 11.35 -27.97 -2.09
CA PRO A 7 12.46 -28.63 -2.75
C PRO A 7 12.57 -28.11 -4.19
N VAL A 8 13.70 -27.46 -4.51
CA VAL A 8 14.03 -27.11 -5.90
C VAL A 8 14.81 -28.28 -6.48
N GLY A 9 14.29 -28.86 -7.56
CA GLY A 9 14.92 -29.94 -8.32
C GLY A 9 16.36 -29.59 -8.68
N SER A 10 17.24 -30.56 -8.46
CA SER A 10 18.69 -30.46 -8.57
C SER A 10 19.14 -30.12 -9.99
N ALA A 11 19.61 -28.89 -10.22
CA ALA A 11 20.48 -28.63 -11.36
C ALA A 11 21.52 -27.50 -11.15
N ASN A 12 21.28 -26.50 -10.28
CA ASN A 12 22.23 -25.39 -10.14
C ASN A 12 22.44 -24.99 -8.67
N ALA A 13 23.48 -25.56 -8.07
CA ALA A 13 23.86 -25.40 -6.66
C ALA A 13 24.68 -24.13 -6.39
N HIS A 14 24.13 -22.95 -6.68
CA HIS A 14 24.58 -21.71 -6.02
C HIS A 14 23.48 -21.28 -5.04
N ARG A 15 23.61 -21.78 -3.82
CA ARG A 15 22.62 -21.80 -2.75
C ARG A 15 22.19 -20.39 -2.33
N LEU A 16 20.99 -19.98 -2.71
CA LEU A 16 20.19 -19.02 -1.96
C LEU A 16 19.07 -19.77 -1.27
N THR A 17 19.36 -20.36 -0.11
CA THR A 17 18.30 -20.83 0.79
C THR A 17 17.75 -19.61 1.52
N ALA A 18 16.78 -18.92 0.92
CA ALA A 18 15.99 -17.94 1.63
C ALA A 18 15.07 -18.69 2.61
N VAL A 19 15.55 -18.95 3.82
CA VAL A 19 14.69 -19.45 4.90
C VAL A 19 13.84 -18.29 5.38
N VAL A 20 12.62 -18.16 4.87
CA VAL A 20 11.62 -17.26 5.43
C VAL A 20 11.21 -17.83 6.79
N THR A 21 11.88 -17.38 7.84
CA THR A 21 11.57 -17.78 9.21
C THR A 21 10.38 -16.95 9.69
N PHE A 22 9.20 -17.56 9.74
CA PHE A 22 8.06 -16.97 10.43
C PHE A 22 8.28 -17.10 11.94
N THR A 23 9.04 -16.18 12.54
CA THR A 23 9.12 -16.06 14.01
C THR A 23 7.72 -15.76 14.58
N GLU A 24 7.35 -16.31 15.73
CA GLU A 24 6.06 -15.97 16.38
C GLU A 24 6.05 -14.51 16.88
N ASP A 25 7.22 -13.88 16.91
CA ASP A 25 7.55 -12.65 17.64
C ASP A 25 7.22 -11.35 16.87
N ALA A 26 6.63 -11.44 15.67
CA ALA A 26 6.06 -10.28 14.99
C ALA A 26 4.71 -9.89 15.63
N SER A 27 4.75 -9.69 16.95
CA SER A 27 3.63 -9.25 17.75
C SER A 27 3.19 -7.87 17.29
N MET A 28 1.93 -7.75 16.89
CA MET A 28 1.30 -6.46 16.57
C MET A 28 1.23 -5.52 17.78
N ARG A 29 1.49 -6.02 19.01
CA ARG A 29 1.48 -5.22 20.25
C ARG A 29 2.51 -4.08 20.23
N ASP A 30 3.55 -4.21 19.42
CA ASP A 30 4.63 -3.23 19.32
C ASP A 30 4.45 -2.24 18.15
N VAL A 31 3.35 -2.35 17.40
CA VAL A 31 3.03 -1.40 16.34
C VAL A 31 2.53 -0.10 16.96
N ASN A 32 3.06 1.03 16.49
CA ASN A 32 2.54 2.32 16.92
C ASN A 32 1.18 2.60 16.25
N HIS A 33 0.11 2.29 16.96
CA HIS A 33 -1.26 2.52 16.49
C HIS A 33 -1.55 3.99 16.18
N LEU A 34 -0.95 4.93 16.91
CA LEU A 34 -1.11 6.36 16.63
C LEU A 34 -0.51 6.71 15.26
N ALA A 35 0.70 6.21 14.94
CA ALA A 35 1.32 6.42 13.64
C ALA A 35 0.46 5.84 12.51
N VAL A 36 -0.15 4.67 12.73
CA VAL A 36 -1.06 4.04 11.76
C VAL A 36 -2.28 4.93 11.49
N TRP A 37 -2.95 5.41 12.54
CA TRP A 37 -4.14 6.25 12.35
C TRP A 37 -3.83 7.62 11.73
N LEU A 38 -2.70 8.23 12.08
CA LEU A 38 -2.23 9.45 11.41
C LEU A 38 -1.97 9.21 9.93
N LEU A 39 -1.42 8.05 9.57
CA LEU A 39 -1.24 7.64 8.17
C LEU A 39 -2.56 7.41 7.43
N VAL A 40 -3.57 6.82 8.10
CA VAL A 40 -4.91 6.68 7.52
C VAL A 40 -5.49 8.05 7.20
N LEU A 41 -5.44 9.00 8.13
CA LEU A 41 -5.90 10.37 7.89
C LEU A 41 -5.10 11.07 6.78
N ALA A 42 -3.78 10.90 6.75
CA ALA A 42 -2.93 11.44 5.70
C ALA A 42 -3.31 10.89 4.32
N GLN A 43 -3.65 9.60 4.21
CA GLN A 43 -4.11 9.02 2.94
C GLN A 43 -5.46 9.58 2.47
N GLN A 44 -6.38 9.87 3.39
CA GLN A 44 -7.63 10.54 3.04
C GLN A 44 -7.36 11.96 2.55
N ALA A 45 -6.51 12.73 3.26
CA ALA A 45 -6.12 14.07 2.84
C ALA A 45 -5.45 14.08 1.45
N ILE A 46 -4.55 13.12 1.20
CA ILE A 46 -3.95 12.93 -0.13
C ILE A 46 -5.04 12.65 -1.17
N GLY A 47 -6.00 11.77 -0.87
CA GLY A 47 -7.12 11.49 -1.78
C GLY A 47 -7.91 12.75 -2.14
N PHE A 48 -8.30 13.53 -1.13
CA PHE A 48 -9.03 14.79 -1.34
C PHE A 48 -8.25 15.78 -2.20
N ILE A 49 -6.95 15.95 -1.95
CA ILE A 49 -6.11 16.87 -2.73
C ILE A 49 -5.89 16.33 -4.15
N TRP A 50 -5.61 15.02 -4.28
CA TRP A 50 -5.27 14.38 -5.55
C TRP A 50 -6.42 14.43 -6.56
N TYR A 51 -7.64 14.19 -6.09
CA TYR A 51 -8.86 14.23 -6.91
C TYR A 51 -9.58 15.59 -6.85
N SER A 52 -8.95 16.62 -6.28
CA SER A 52 -9.49 17.98 -6.37
C SER A 52 -9.34 18.55 -7.78
N PRO A 53 -10.14 19.57 -8.16
CA PRO A 53 -9.97 20.30 -9.42
C PRO A 53 -8.59 20.95 -9.56
N ALA A 54 -7.91 21.24 -8.44
CA ALA A 54 -6.58 21.84 -8.45
C ALA A 54 -5.47 20.88 -8.92
N LEU A 55 -5.73 19.57 -8.95
CA LEU A 55 -4.75 18.57 -9.37
C LEU A 55 -5.27 17.71 -10.52
N PHE A 56 -5.80 16.51 -10.26
CA PHE A 56 -6.22 15.58 -11.32
C PHE A 56 -7.74 15.40 -11.41
N GLY A 57 -8.54 16.03 -10.55
CA GLY A 57 -9.99 15.78 -10.47
C GLY A 57 -10.72 15.96 -11.79
N ASP A 58 -10.56 17.12 -12.45
CA ASP A 58 -11.26 17.43 -13.70
C ASP A 58 -10.82 16.51 -14.84
N LEU A 59 -9.53 16.17 -14.89
CA LEU A 59 -8.99 15.24 -15.87
C LEU A 59 -9.51 13.81 -15.62
N TRP A 60 -9.52 13.37 -14.37
CA TRP A 60 -9.97 12.05 -13.95
C TRP A 60 -11.46 11.84 -14.28
N TRP A 61 -12.30 12.84 -14.03
CA TRP A 61 -13.70 12.83 -14.44
C TRP A 61 -13.86 12.75 -15.96
N ARG A 62 -13.19 13.65 -16.69
CA ARG A 62 -13.27 13.72 -18.16
C ARG A 62 -12.83 12.43 -18.84
N LEU A 63 -11.75 11.80 -18.38
CA LEU A 63 -11.23 10.56 -18.97
C LEU A 63 -12.20 9.38 -18.81
N GLN A 64 -13.07 9.41 -17.81
CA GLN A 64 -14.08 8.39 -17.59
C GLN A 64 -15.42 8.71 -18.27
N GLY A 65 -15.52 9.86 -18.95
CA GLY A 65 -16.78 10.35 -19.52
C GLY A 65 -17.83 10.67 -18.46
N ARG A 66 -17.40 11.01 -17.24
CA ARG A 66 -18.25 11.28 -16.08
C ARG A 66 -18.04 12.70 -15.56
N THR A 67 -18.93 13.14 -14.70
CA THR A 67 -18.87 14.42 -13.98
C THR A 67 -19.04 14.21 -12.47
N ALA A 68 -18.64 15.20 -11.68
CA ALA A 68 -18.82 15.15 -10.22
C ALA A 68 -20.30 15.01 -9.79
N GLY A 69 -21.25 15.42 -10.66
CA GLY A 69 -22.69 15.27 -10.40
C GLY A 69 -23.22 13.85 -10.60
N ASP A 70 -22.43 12.95 -11.19
CA ASP A 70 -22.82 11.54 -11.41
C ASP A 70 -22.71 10.70 -10.12
N VAL A 71 -22.19 11.28 -9.03
CA VAL A 71 -22.01 10.62 -7.74
C VAL A 71 -23.05 11.13 -6.75
N ASP A 72 -23.67 10.22 -6.02
CA ASP A 72 -24.51 10.57 -4.88
C ASP A 72 -23.62 11.09 -3.73
N ALA A 73 -23.66 12.40 -3.50
CA ALA A 73 -22.89 13.04 -2.43
C ALA A 73 -23.35 12.63 -1.01
N SER A 74 -24.54 12.03 -0.87
CA SER A 74 -25.03 11.49 0.39
C SER A 74 -24.54 10.07 0.68
N ASP A 75 -23.99 9.37 -0.32
CA ASP A 75 -23.45 8.03 -0.15
C ASP A 75 -22.09 8.08 0.56
N ALA A 76 -22.11 7.75 1.86
CA ALA A 76 -20.92 7.67 2.68
C ALA A 76 -20.11 6.38 2.46
N ALA A 77 -20.68 5.36 1.77
CA ALA A 77 -20.07 4.04 1.68
C ALA A 77 -18.66 4.04 1.05
N PRO A 78 -18.38 4.77 -0.05
CA PRO A 78 -17.04 4.83 -0.63
C PRO A 78 -16.00 5.39 0.35
N PHE A 79 -16.37 6.38 1.17
CA PHE A 79 -15.47 6.97 2.16
C PHE A 79 -15.19 6.01 3.32
N VAL A 80 -16.21 5.29 3.80
CA VAL A 80 -16.05 4.27 4.85
C VAL A 80 -15.15 3.14 4.34
N ILE A 81 -15.40 2.64 3.14
CA ILE A 81 -14.58 1.59 2.50
C ILE A 81 -13.13 2.08 2.36
N ALA A 82 -12.92 3.32 1.90
CA ALA A 82 -11.58 3.89 1.78
C ALA A 82 -10.83 3.94 3.12
N ILE A 83 -11.49 4.37 4.20
CA ILE A 83 -10.88 4.43 5.54
C ILE A 83 -10.53 3.04 6.04
N VAL A 84 -11.44 2.07 5.92
CA VAL A 84 -11.23 0.68 6.35
C VAL A 84 -10.09 0.04 5.55
N ALA A 85 -10.09 0.21 4.23
CA ALA A 85 -9.04 -0.29 3.35
C ALA A 85 -7.68 0.35 3.68
N ALA A 86 -7.64 1.67 3.89
CA ALA A 86 -6.42 2.37 4.28
C ALA A 86 -5.87 1.87 5.62
N ALA A 87 -6.74 1.63 6.61
CA ALA A 87 -6.35 1.08 7.91
C ALA A 87 -5.79 -0.33 7.77
N ALA A 88 -6.51 -1.23 7.09
CA ALA A 88 -6.09 -2.61 6.86
C ALA A 88 -4.75 -2.68 6.11
N MET A 89 -4.60 -1.90 5.03
CA MET A 89 -3.37 -1.80 4.25
C MET A 89 -2.20 -1.27 5.09
N THR A 90 -2.43 -0.22 5.89
CA THR A 90 -1.37 0.37 6.73
C THR A 90 -0.90 -0.61 7.80
N TYR A 91 -1.82 -1.34 8.44
CA TYR A 91 -1.47 -2.40 9.38
C TYR A 91 -0.72 -3.56 8.70
N PHE A 92 -1.14 -3.95 7.50
CA PHE A 92 -0.43 -4.96 6.72
C PHE A 92 1.01 -4.55 6.42
N TYR A 93 1.25 -3.32 5.96
CA TYR A 93 2.61 -2.83 5.72
C TYR A 93 3.41 -2.69 7.01
N ALA A 94 2.79 -2.26 8.12
CA ALA A 94 3.46 -2.23 9.42
C ALA A 94 3.92 -3.63 9.86
N TRP A 95 3.05 -4.63 9.72
CA TRP A 95 3.38 -6.02 9.97
C TRP A 95 4.50 -6.51 9.04
N LEU A 96 4.37 -6.28 7.73
CA LEU A 96 5.30 -6.76 6.71
C LEU A 96 6.70 -6.17 6.85
N LEU A 97 6.80 -4.85 7.05
CA LEU A 97 8.08 -4.15 7.22
C LEU A 97 8.81 -4.61 8.48
N ARG A 98 8.06 -4.85 9.58
CA ARG A 98 8.62 -5.43 10.81
C ARG A 98 9.07 -6.86 10.61
N ARG A 99 8.25 -7.65 9.92
CA ARG A 99 8.52 -9.06 9.59
C ARG A 99 9.81 -9.25 8.81
N LEU A 100 10.05 -8.37 7.85
CA LEU A 100 11.25 -8.38 7.03
C LEU A 100 12.40 -7.59 7.68
N ALA A 101 12.24 -7.15 8.93
CA ALA A 101 13.20 -6.37 9.69
C ALA A 101 13.77 -5.17 8.91
N VAL A 102 12.92 -4.50 8.12
CA VAL A 102 13.32 -3.35 7.29
C VAL A 102 13.64 -2.17 8.21
N LYS A 103 14.86 -1.64 8.10
CA LYS A 103 15.35 -0.53 8.95
C LYS A 103 15.69 0.75 8.19
N SER A 104 15.77 0.71 6.86
CA SER A 104 16.12 1.88 6.05
C SER A 104 14.95 2.29 5.16
N VAL A 105 14.77 3.60 4.99
CA VAL A 105 13.74 4.17 4.11
C VAL A 105 13.93 3.69 2.67
N GLY A 106 15.16 3.64 2.18
CA GLY A 106 15.45 3.14 0.83
C GLY A 106 15.06 1.68 0.60
N ALA A 107 15.27 0.80 1.59
CA ALA A 107 14.83 -0.59 1.49
C ALA A 107 13.30 -0.71 1.54
N ALA A 108 12.65 0.09 2.39
CA ALA A 108 11.20 0.13 2.50
C ALA A 108 10.52 0.58 1.21
N LEU A 109 11.02 1.67 0.60
CA LEU A 109 10.51 2.21 -0.66
C LEU A 109 10.65 1.20 -1.81
N ARG A 110 11.81 0.54 -1.94
CA ARG A 110 12.00 -0.51 -2.97
C ARG A 110 11.04 -1.67 -2.77
N LEU A 111 10.86 -2.12 -1.53
CA LEU A 111 9.95 -3.22 -1.20
C LEU A 111 8.51 -2.87 -1.55
N VAL A 112 8.00 -1.71 -1.10
CA VAL A 112 6.62 -1.33 -1.38
C VAL A 112 6.40 -1.02 -2.86
N ALA A 113 7.39 -0.46 -3.56
CA ALA A 113 7.32 -0.25 -5.01
C ALA A 113 7.24 -1.58 -5.78
N LEU A 114 8.03 -2.59 -5.39
CA LEU A 114 7.96 -3.92 -5.99
C LEU A 114 6.62 -4.61 -5.74
N ILE A 115 6.09 -4.52 -4.51
CA ILE A 115 4.75 -5.05 -4.20
C ILE A 115 3.68 -4.29 -4.99
N TRP A 116 3.76 -2.97 -5.01
CA TRP A 116 2.81 -2.13 -5.72
C TRP A 116 2.77 -2.46 -7.20
N VAL A 117 3.92 -2.58 -7.88
CA VAL A 117 3.92 -2.88 -9.31
C VAL A 117 3.41 -4.30 -9.59
N SER A 118 3.86 -5.29 -8.81
CA SER A 118 3.54 -6.70 -9.06
C SER A 118 2.11 -7.09 -8.69
N VAL A 119 1.56 -6.53 -7.61
CA VAL A 119 0.27 -6.94 -7.04
C VAL A 119 -0.83 -5.93 -7.37
N SER A 120 -0.53 -4.64 -7.41
CA SER A 120 -1.56 -3.60 -7.56
C SER A 120 -1.61 -3.04 -8.98
N PHE A 121 -0.51 -2.46 -9.48
CA PHE A 121 -0.50 -1.77 -10.76
C PHE A 121 -0.88 -2.70 -11.91
N LEU A 122 -0.25 -3.87 -12.01
CA LEU A 122 -0.52 -4.82 -13.09
C LEU A 122 -1.94 -5.41 -13.02
N GLU A 123 -2.43 -5.67 -11.81
CA GLU A 123 -3.79 -6.17 -11.59
C GLU A 123 -4.84 -5.15 -12.04
N PHE A 124 -4.69 -3.88 -11.63
CA PHE A 124 -5.58 -2.80 -12.05
C PHE A 124 -5.43 -2.48 -13.54
N ALA A 125 -4.21 -2.56 -14.10
CA ALA A 125 -3.98 -2.36 -15.53
C ALA A 125 -4.78 -3.36 -16.36
N MET A 126 -4.80 -4.64 -15.95
CA MET A 126 -5.59 -5.68 -16.59
C MET A 126 -7.09 -5.35 -16.52
N HIS A 127 -7.61 -5.05 -15.32
CA HIS A 127 -9.02 -4.72 -15.13
C HIS A 127 -9.44 -3.49 -15.96
N TYR A 128 -8.62 -2.45 -15.98
CA TYR A 128 -8.92 -1.20 -16.69
C TYR A 128 -8.93 -1.43 -18.21
N ALA A 129 -8.04 -2.30 -18.72
CA ALA A 129 -8.05 -2.70 -20.11
C ALA A 129 -9.36 -3.43 -20.48
N PHE A 130 -9.85 -4.35 -19.64
CA PHE A 130 -11.13 -5.02 -19.86
C PHE A 130 -12.34 -4.08 -19.76
N LEU A 131 -12.28 -3.08 -18.88
CA LEU A 131 -13.31 -2.06 -18.75
C LEU A 131 -13.27 -1.00 -19.87
N GLY A 132 -12.26 -1.04 -20.74
CA GLY A 132 -12.07 -0.05 -21.81
C GLY A 132 -11.72 1.36 -21.28
N LEU A 133 -11.21 1.47 -20.05
CA LEU A 133 -10.85 2.75 -19.46
C LEU A 133 -9.54 3.27 -20.06
N PRO A 134 -9.42 4.58 -20.32
CA PRO A 134 -8.17 5.15 -20.82
C PRO A 134 -7.01 4.94 -19.84
N ILE A 135 -5.81 4.70 -20.38
CA ILE A 135 -4.58 4.52 -19.58
C ILE A 135 -4.33 5.70 -18.63
N GLY A 136 -4.80 6.91 -18.98
CA GLY A 136 -4.71 8.07 -18.09
C GLY A 136 -5.44 7.89 -16.75
N VAL A 137 -6.59 7.20 -16.74
CA VAL A 137 -7.34 6.93 -15.50
C VAL A 137 -6.52 6.01 -14.60
N LEU A 138 -5.95 4.94 -15.18
CA LEU A 138 -5.06 4.02 -14.48
C LEU A 138 -3.87 4.76 -13.85
N LEU A 139 -3.21 5.63 -14.61
CA LEU A 139 -2.04 6.36 -14.13
C LEU A 139 -2.38 7.32 -12.99
N ILE A 140 -3.54 7.99 -13.04
CA ILE A 140 -4.00 8.87 -11.97
C ILE A 140 -4.27 8.06 -10.69
N ASP A 141 -5.04 6.98 -10.80
CA ASP A 141 -5.46 6.18 -9.64
C ASP A 141 -4.29 5.42 -9.02
N MET A 142 -3.50 4.76 -9.86
CA MET A 142 -2.36 4.00 -9.40
C MET A 142 -1.23 4.92 -8.94
N GLY A 143 -1.05 6.09 -9.55
CA GLY A 143 -0.09 7.10 -9.08
C GLY A 143 -0.38 7.57 -7.65
N LYS A 144 -1.65 7.85 -7.33
CA LYS A 144 -2.07 8.16 -5.95
C LYS A 144 -1.77 7.01 -5.00
N SER A 145 -2.09 5.78 -5.40
CA SER A 145 -1.87 4.60 -4.55
C SER A 145 -0.38 4.40 -4.25
N LEU A 146 0.50 4.60 -5.25
CA LEU A 146 1.96 4.53 -5.08
C LEU A 146 2.46 5.57 -4.09
N LEU A 147 1.98 6.82 -4.20
CA LEU A 147 2.30 7.89 -3.25
C LEU A 147 1.86 7.50 -1.82
N GLY A 148 0.65 6.98 -1.67
CA GLY A 148 0.10 6.55 -0.38
C GLY A 148 0.93 5.46 0.29
N VAL A 149 1.24 4.37 -0.43
CA VAL A 149 2.06 3.27 0.13
C VAL A 149 3.50 3.69 0.38
N SER A 150 4.04 4.61 -0.42
CA SER A 150 5.37 5.18 -0.20
C SER A 150 5.43 6.01 1.08
N LEU A 151 4.41 6.86 1.31
CA LEU A 151 4.31 7.63 2.56
C LEU A 151 4.20 6.71 3.78
N VAL A 152 3.36 5.67 3.70
CA VAL A 152 3.23 4.65 4.74
C VAL A 152 4.59 4.01 5.05
N ALA A 153 5.33 3.60 4.02
CA ALA A 153 6.66 2.98 4.20
C ALA A 153 7.67 3.93 4.87
N VAL A 154 7.73 5.19 4.41
CA VAL A 154 8.63 6.21 4.96
C VAL A 154 8.32 6.46 6.44
N VAL A 155 7.06 6.75 6.76
CA VAL A 155 6.66 7.10 8.13
C VAL A 155 6.86 5.91 9.07
N LEU A 156 6.41 4.71 8.71
CA LEU A 156 6.51 3.54 9.59
C LEU A 156 7.97 3.16 9.90
N VAL A 157 8.89 3.33 8.95
CA VAL A 157 10.31 3.03 9.17
C VAL A 157 11.03 4.15 9.90
N SER A 158 10.63 5.41 9.68
CA SER A 158 11.24 6.58 10.32
C SER A 158 10.69 6.83 11.73
N TRP A 159 9.56 6.22 12.09
CA TRP A 159 8.92 6.45 13.37
C TRP A 159 9.77 5.93 14.54
N PRO A 160 10.02 6.74 15.58
CA PRO A 160 10.76 6.29 16.76
C PRO A 160 10.11 5.06 17.39
N ARG A 161 10.83 3.94 17.43
CA ARG A 161 10.35 2.76 18.16
C ARG A 161 10.30 3.12 19.63
N ARG A 162 9.17 2.86 20.28
CA ARG A 162 9.06 3.00 21.73
C ARG A 162 10.08 2.03 22.34
N THR A 163 11.22 2.55 22.77
CA THR A 163 12.17 1.81 23.62
C THR A 163 11.44 1.57 24.93
N GLY A 164 10.82 0.39 25.03
CA GLY A 164 10.31 -0.08 26.31
C GLY A 164 11.50 -0.15 27.25
N GLY A 165 11.50 0.71 28.28
CA GLY A 165 12.43 0.60 29.39
C GLY A 165 12.40 -0.82 29.92
N ARG A 166 13.57 -1.44 29.95
CA ARG A 166 13.92 -2.44 30.95
C ARG A 166 14.74 -1.73 32.00
#